data_AF-A0A8T2P425-F1
#
_entry.id   AF-A0A8T2P425-F1
#
_cell.length_a   1.000
_cell.length_b   1.000
_cell.length_c   1.000
_cell.angle_alpha   90.00
_cell.angle_beta   90.00
_cell.angle_gamma   90.00
#
_symmetry.space_group_name_H-M   'P 1'
#
loop_
_entity.id
_entity.type
_entity.pdbx_description
1 polymer ?
#
loop_
_entity_poly.entity_id
_entity_poly.type
_entity_poly.pdbx_seq_one_letter_code
_entity_poly.pdbx_strand_id
1 'polypeptide(L)'
;CNALALLTDAPVAELHDLFCKKLQQCCVLFDFLDCVADLKGKEIKRAALNELVESVATSRGVLIEPLYPEAIKMISVNIFRTLPPSENPEFDPEEDEPTLEASWPHLQVLLVSKSLPIHHNPLKWPW
;
A
#
# COMPACT_ATOMS: atom_id res chain seq x y z
N CYS A 1 2.86 -15.33 6.88
CA CYS A 1 3.07 -14.07 7.64
C CYS A 1 2.42 -14.17 9.01
N ASN A 2 3.14 -13.81 10.08
CA ASN A 2 2.56 -13.64 11.42
C ASN A 2 2.16 -12.18 11.64
N ALA A 3 1.09 -11.92 12.39
CA ALA A 3 0.67 -10.57 12.72
C ALA A 3 1.72 -9.89 13.62
N LEU A 4 1.99 -8.60 13.37
CA LEU A 4 2.83 -7.75 14.20
C LEU A 4 1.94 -6.95 15.16
N ALA A 5 2.53 -6.44 16.25
CA ALA A 5 1.84 -5.55 17.19
C ALA A 5 1.26 -4.31 16.49
N LEU A 6 0.24 -3.68 17.11
CA LEU A 6 -0.36 -2.45 16.59
C LEU A 6 0.61 -1.27 16.74
N LEU A 7 0.63 -0.36 15.76
CA LEU A 7 1.46 0.85 15.83
C LEU A 7 1.06 1.76 17.00
N THR A 8 -0.23 1.80 17.36
CA THR A 8 -0.78 2.62 18.45
C THR A 8 -0.30 2.17 19.83
N ASP A 9 0.06 0.90 19.97
CA ASP A 9 0.43 0.29 21.25
C ASP A 9 1.95 0.27 21.46
N ALA A 10 2.71 0.66 20.43
CA ALA A 10 4.16 0.63 20.46
C ALA A 10 4.73 1.81 21.28
N PRO A 11 5.74 1.56 22.12
CA PRO A 11 6.53 2.64 22.72
C PRO A 11 7.16 3.50 21.63
N VAL A 12 7.28 4.81 21.86
CA VAL A 12 7.90 5.75 20.90
C VAL A 12 9.30 5.30 20.46
N ALA A 13 10.06 4.69 21.37
CA ALA A 13 11.40 4.17 21.08
C ALA A 13 11.42 3.01 20.07
N GLU A 14 10.32 2.24 19.99
CA GLU A 14 10.19 1.07 19.12
C GLU A 14 9.34 1.36 17.87
N LEU A 15 8.64 2.51 17.83
CA LEU A 15 7.67 2.86 16.80
C LEU A 15 8.29 2.77 15.39
N HIS A 16 9.47 3.35 15.16
CA HIS A 16 10.10 3.33 13.85
C HIS A 16 10.58 1.93 13.44
N ASP A 17 11.06 1.12 14.38
CA ASP A 17 11.45 -0.26 14.10
C ASP A 17 10.23 -1.12 13.74
N LEU A 18 9.13 -0.96 14.48
CA LEU A 18 7.86 -1.62 14.18
C LEU A 18 7.28 -1.17 12.83
N PHE A 19 7.35 0.13 12.53
CA PHE A 19 6.93 0.69 11.25
C PHE A 19 7.73 0.08 10.09
N CYS A 20 9.05 -0.02 10.24
CA CYS A 20 9.94 -0.69 9.28
C CYS A 20 9.55 -2.17 9.08
N LYS A 21 9.33 -2.91 10.17
CA LYS A 21 8.89 -4.32 10.09
C LYS A 21 7.55 -4.48 9.40
N LYS A 22 6.59 -3.55 9.60
CA LYS A 22 5.31 -3.54 8.89
C LYS A 22 5.49 -3.25 7.39
N LEU A 23 6.34 -2.30 7.01
CA LEU A 23 6.68 -2.07 5.60
C LEU A 23 7.24 -3.34 4.93
N GLN A 24 8.18 -4.02 5.61
CA GLN A 24 8.74 -5.28 5.14
C GLN A 24 7.70 -6.41 5.05
N GLN A 25 6.78 -6.48 6.01
CA GLN A 25 5.66 -7.44 5.99
C GLN A 25 4.75 -7.22 4.76
N CYS A 26 4.54 -5.96 4.38
CA CYS A 26 3.74 -5.59 3.21
C CYS A 26 4.44 -5.86 1.87
N CYS A 27 5.73 -6.22 1.86
CA CYS A 27 6.44 -6.70 0.67
C CYS A 27 6.07 -8.14 0.29
N VAL A 28 5.40 -8.90 1.16
CA VAL A 28 4.97 -10.26 0.82
C VAL A 28 3.85 -10.20 -0.22
N LEU A 29 4.08 -10.87 -1.35
CA LEU A 29 3.09 -10.99 -2.42
C LEU A 29 2.19 -12.19 -2.16
N PHE A 30 0.91 -12.02 -2.48
CA PHE A 30 -0.07 -13.08 -2.43
C PHE A 30 -0.60 -13.32 -3.83
N ASP A 31 -0.87 -14.59 -4.13
CA ASP A 31 -1.62 -14.93 -5.32
C ASP A 31 -3.09 -14.59 -5.10
N PHE A 32 -3.62 -13.70 -5.94
CA PHE A 32 -5.02 -13.29 -5.91
C PHE A 32 -5.88 -14.08 -6.89
N LEU A 33 -5.27 -14.87 -7.79
CA LEU A 33 -6.01 -15.79 -8.66
C LEU A 33 -6.62 -16.93 -7.85
N ASP A 34 -5.91 -17.40 -6.81
CA ASP A 34 -6.49 -18.27 -5.80
C ASP A 34 -7.12 -17.43 -4.67
N CYS A 35 -8.43 -17.19 -4.77
CA CYS A 35 -9.17 -16.35 -3.83
C CYS A 35 -9.30 -16.96 -2.41
N VAL A 36 -9.07 -18.26 -2.25
CA VAL A 36 -9.16 -18.97 -0.96
C VAL A 36 -7.80 -19.29 -0.35
N ALA A 37 -6.71 -19.19 -1.12
CA ALA A 37 -5.36 -19.28 -0.60
C ALA A 37 -5.00 -18.09 0.28
N ASP A 38 -4.27 -18.38 1.35
CA ASP A 38 -3.62 -17.41 2.23
C ASP A 38 -4.54 -16.29 2.77
N LEU A 39 -5.84 -16.57 2.95
CA LEU A 39 -6.82 -15.60 3.47
C LEU A 39 -6.32 -14.87 4.73
N LYS A 40 -5.72 -15.62 5.66
CA LYS A 40 -5.12 -15.06 6.87
C LYS A 40 -3.96 -14.11 6.56
N GLY A 41 -3.09 -14.46 5.61
CA GLY A 41 -1.97 -13.62 5.20
C GLY A 41 -2.43 -12.34 4.49
N LYS A 42 -3.42 -12.47 3.60
CA LYS A 42 -4.08 -11.35 2.92
C LYS A 42 -4.70 -10.37 3.92
N GLU A 43 -5.42 -10.87 4.92
CA GLU A 43 -6.01 -10.03 5.96
C GLU A 43 -4.96 -9.33 6.84
N ILE A 44 -3.89 -10.05 7.22
CA ILE A 44 -2.76 -9.44 7.96
C ILE A 44 -2.13 -8.30 7.16
N LYS A 45 -1.89 -8.51 5.86
CA LYS A 45 -1.32 -7.48 4.98
C LYS A 45 -2.25 -6.28 4.83
N ARG A 46 -3.57 -6.52 4.68
CA ARG A 46 -4.59 -5.46 4.62
C ARG A 46 -4.60 -4.61 5.89
N ALA A 47 -4.63 -5.26 7.06
CA ALA A 47 -4.59 -4.57 8.35
C ALA A 47 -3.31 -3.74 8.53
N ALA A 48 -2.15 -4.32 8.21
CA ALA A 48 -0.86 -3.63 8.30
C ALA A 48 -0.77 -2.40 7.38
N LEU A 49 -1.27 -2.51 6.13
CA LEU A 49 -1.31 -1.37 5.20
C LEU A 49 -2.21 -0.24 5.71
N ASN A 50 -3.39 -0.57 6.25
CA ASN A 50 -4.29 0.44 6.83
C ASN A 50 -3.62 1.18 8.00
N GLU A 51 -2.97 0.46 8.92
CA GLU A 51 -2.25 1.08 10.03
C GLU A 51 -1.11 2.00 9.55
N LEU A 52 -0.34 1.58 8.54
CA LEU A 52 0.74 2.40 7.99
C LEU A 52 0.20 3.71 7.39
N VAL A 53 -0.92 3.64 6.66
CA VAL A 53 -1.58 4.82 6.07
C VAL A 53 -2.11 5.75 7.16
N GLU A 54 -2.82 5.20 8.14
CA GLU A 54 -3.36 5.97 9.26
C GLU A 54 -2.23 6.63 10.07
N SER A 55 -1.14 5.91 10.33
CA SER A 55 0.03 6.43 11.04
C SER A 55 0.68 7.59 10.30
N VAL A 56 0.87 7.49 8.97
CA VAL A 56 1.41 8.60 8.16
C VAL A 56 0.46 9.80 8.12
N ALA A 57 -0.86 9.56 8.09
CA ALA A 57 -1.86 10.64 8.06
C ALA A 57 -1.98 11.39 9.39
N THR A 58 -1.82 10.69 10.52
CA THR A 58 -2.07 11.25 11.87
C THR A 58 -0.80 11.68 12.59
N SER A 59 0.34 11.04 12.33
CA SER A 59 1.59 11.24 13.06
C SER A 59 2.57 12.10 12.28
N ARG A 60 2.71 13.37 12.66
CA ARG A 60 3.74 14.24 12.07
C ARG A 60 5.12 13.71 12.44
N GLY A 61 5.94 13.42 11.42
CA GLY A 61 7.33 12.99 11.60
C GLY A 61 7.53 11.50 11.83
N VAL A 62 6.50 10.65 11.65
CA VAL A 62 6.68 9.19 11.69
C VAL A 62 7.56 8.66 10.56
N LEU A 63 7.54 9.35 9.41
CA LEU A 63 8.45 9.08 8.30
C LEU A 63 9.76 9.84 8.51
N ILE A 64 10.81 9.09 8.76
CA ILE A 64 12.19 9.57 8.90
C ILE A 64 13.05 9.05 7.75
N GLU A 65 14.21 9.68 7.54
CA GLU A 65 15.12 9.37 6.43
C GLU A 65 15.42 7.86 6.25
N PRO A 66 15.70 7.10 7.32
CA PRO A 66 15.95 5.65 7.22
C PRO A 66 14.75 4.80 6.74
N LEU A 67 13.52 5.31 6.80
CA LEU A 67 12.32 4.57 6.41
C LEU A 67 11.97 4.73 4.93
N TYR A 68 12.44 5.77 4.25
CA TYR A 68 12.13 5.99 2.83
C TYR A 68 12.56 4.84 1.92
N PRO A 69 13.78 4.26 2.06
CA PRO A 69 14.18 3.13 1.22
C PRO A 69 13.20 1.96 1.33
N GLU A 70 12.70 1.68 2.53
CA GLU A 70 11.78 0.56 2.75
C GLU A 70 10.36 0.87 2.28
N ALA A 71 9.91 2.11 2.39
CA ALA A 71 8.65 2.55 1.82
C ALA A 71 8.68 2.44 0.29
N ILE A 72 9.74 2.94 -0.35
CA ILE A 72 9.94 2.86 -1.80
C ILE A 72 10.01 1.40 -2.25
N LYS A 73 10.76 0.56 -1.54
CA LYS A 73 10.84 -0.88 -1.83
C LYS A 73 9.48 -1.56 -1.74
N MET A 74 8.72 -1.31 -0.66
CA MET A 74 7.39 -1.87 -0.48
C MET A 74 6.47 -1.46 -1.63
N ILE A 75 6.45 -0.18 -2.00
CA ILE A 75 5.68 0.33 -3.14
C ILE A 75 6.14 -0.35 -4.44
N SER A 76 7.44 -0.39 -4.69
CA SER A 76 8.01 -0.97 -5.92
C SER A 76 7.64 -2.45 -6.08
N VAL A 77 7.74 -3.25 -5.01
CA VAL A 77 7.36 -4.67 -5.01
C VAL A 77 5.87 -4.87 -5.29
N ASN A 78 5.01 -3.96 -4.81
CA ASN A 78 3.57 -4.07 -5.03
C ASN A 78 3.12 -3.54 -6.40
N ILE A 79 3.78 -2.52 -6.97
CA ILE A 79 3.45 -1.93 -8.28
C ILE A 79 4.10 -2.71 -9.43
N PHE A 80 5.41 -2.99 -9.35
CA PHE A 80 6.14 -3.73 -10.38
C PHE A 80 5.97 -5.23 -10.15
N ARG A 81 4.75 -5.71 -10.36
CA ARG A 81 4.46 -7.14 -10.40
C ARG A 81 3.93 -7.52 -11.77
N THR A 82 4.31 -8.71 -12.24
CA THR A 82 3.75 -9.29 -13.45
C THR A 82 2.29 -9.60 -13.17
N LEU A 83 1.37 -8.90 -13.85
CA LEU A 83 -0.03 -9.26 -13.79
C LEU A 83 -0.21 -10.65 -14.41
N PRO A 84 -1.05 -11.51 -13.82
CA PRO A 84 -1.48 -12.68 -14.56
C PRO A 84 -2.11 -12.22 -15.89
N PRO A 85 -1.90 -12.97 -16.99
CA PRO A 85 -2.45 -12.61 -18.28
C PRO A 85 -3.97 -12.41 -18.16
N SER A 86 -4.49 -11.35 -18.79
CA SER A 86 -5.92 -11.09 -18.90
C SER A 86 -6.65 -12.33 -19.41
N GLU A 87 -7.59 -12.87 -18.64
CA GLU A 87 -8.49 -13.93 -19.10
C GLU A 87 -9.70 -13.39 -19.89
N ASN A 88 -9.75 -12.07 -20.17
CA ASN A 88 -10.82 -11.48 -20.95
C ASN A 88 -10.37 -11.19 -22.41
N PRO A 89 -10.60 -12.10 -23.36
CA PRO A 89 -10.33 -11.89 -24.78
C PRO A 89 -11.34 -10.96 -25.49
N GLU A 90 -12.45 -10.60 -24.83
CA GLU A 90 -13.52 -9.73 -25.37
C GLU A 90 -13.58 -8.38 -24.63
N PHE A 91 -12.43 -7.78 -24.32
CA PHE A 91 -12.36 -6.47 -23.70
C PHE A 91 -13.04 -5.40 -24.57
N ASP A 92 -14.18 -4.86 -24.12
CA ASP A 92 -14.87 -3.73 -24.74
C ASP A 92 -14.53 -2.43 -23.99
N PRO A 93 -13.73 -1.52 -24.57
CA PRO A 93 -13.30 -0.29 -23.90
C PRO A 93 -14.42 0.70 -23.57
N GLU A 94 -15.65 0.52 -24.09
CA GLU A 94 -16.80 1.38 -23.78
C GLU A 94 -17.74 0.81 -22.69
N GLU A 95 -17.83 -0.51 -22.53
CA GLU A 95 -18.73 -1.16 -21.54
C GLU A 95 -18.01 -1.81 -20.35
N ASP A 96 -16.76 -2.24 -20.50
CA ASP A 96 -16.03 -2.86 -19.40
C ASP A 96 -15.54 -1.80 -18.41
N GLU A 97 -16.21 -1.73 -17.25
CA GLU A 97 -15.66 -1.05 -16.07
C GLU A 97 -14.22 -1.53 -15.86
N PRO A 98 -13.25 -0.62 -15.61
CA PRO A 98 -11.87 -1.02 -15.42
C PRO A 98 -11.86 -2.09 -14.34
N THR A 99 -11.46 -3.32 -14.70
CA THR A 99 -11.49 -4.45 -13.78
C THR A 99 -10.70 -4.02 -12.56
N LEU A 100 -11.41 -3.69 -11.47
CA LEU A 100 -10.80 -3.11 -10.30
C LEU A 100 -9.93 -4.21 -9.72
N GLU A 101 -8.66 -4.14 -10.08
CA GLU A 101 -7.64 -5.03 -9.60
C GLU A 101 -7.81 -5.13 -8.08
N ALA A 102 -7.82 -6.32 -7.48
CA ALA A 102 -8.12 -6.49 -6.05
C ALA A 102 -7.20 -5.68 -5.09
N SER A 103 -6.13 -5.08 -5.64
CA SER A 103 -5.21 -4.15 -4.99
C SER A 103 -5.64 -2.68 -5.06
N TRP A 104 -6.70 -2.31 -5.77
CA TRP A 104 -7.18 -0.94 -5.96
C TRP A 104 -7.45 -0.18 -4.65
N PRO A 105 -7.96 -0.81 -3.56
CA PRO A 105 -8.04 -0.14 -2.26
C PRO A 105 -6.67 0.32 -1.73
N HIS A 106 -5.58 -0.35 -2.13
CA HIS A 106 -4.21 0.00 -1.72
C HIS A 106 -3.56 1.04 -2.65
N LEU A 107 -3.94 1.07 -3.94
CA LEU A 107 -3.41 2.04 -4.93
C LEU A 107 -4.13 3.39 -4.89
N GLN A 108 -5.42 3.43 -4.50
CA GLN A 108 -6.21 4.66 -4.43
C GLN A 108 -5.69 5.65 -3.36
N VAL A 109 -4.93 5.16 -2.39
CA VAL A 109 -4.27 5.96 -1.34
C VAL A 109 -3.16 6.88 -1.91
N LEU A 110 -2.49 6.49 -3.00
CA LEU A 110 -1.48 7.32 -3.66
C LEU A 110 -2.11 8.44 -4.50
N LEU A 111 -3.33 8.24 -5.02
CA LEU A 111 -4.01 9.17 -5.93
C LEU A 111 -4.82 10.25 -5.20
N VAL A 112 -5.42 9.97 -4.04
CA VAL A 112 -6.28 10.93 -3.31
C VAL A 112 -5.51 12.10 -2.69
N SER A 113 -4.17 12.04 -2.61
CA SER A 113 -3.35 13.21 -2.22
C SER A 113 -3.36 14.37 -3.23
N LYS A 114 -3.99 14.23 -4.42
CA LYS A 114 -4.11 15.32 -5.40
C LYS A 114 -5.35 16.22 -5.24
N SER A 115 -6.23 16.00 -4.26
CA SER A 115 -7.47 16.81 -4.10
C SER A 115 -7.47 17.80 -2.94
N LEU A 116 -6.34 18.03 -2.25
CA LEU A 116 -6.23 19.20 -1.36
C LEU A 116 -6.15 20.48 -2.23
N PRO A 117 -6.90 21.55 -1.92
CA PRO A 117 -6.87 22.78 -2.72
C PRO A 117 -5.49 23.43 -2.63
N ILE A 118 -4.69 23.23 -3.67
CA ILE A 118 -3.33 23.73 -3.84
C ILE A 118 -3.40 25.21 -4.22
N HIS A 119 -3.72 26.10 -3.28
CA HIS A 119 -3.38 27.50 -3.47
C HIS A 119 -1.90 27.69 -3.12
N HIS A 120 -1.11 27.99 -4.16
CA HIS A 120 0.28 28.46 -4.16
C HIS A 120 1.41 27.41 -4.04
N ASN A 121 1.72 26.71 -5.14
CA ASN A 121 3.07 26.69 -5.74
C ASN A 121 3.06 25.94 -7.09
N PRO A 122 3.63 26.45 -8.21
CA PRO A 122 3.57 25.81 -9.53
C PRO A 122 4.69 24.78 -9.78
N LEU A 123 5.36 24.27 -8.75
CA LEU A 123 6.32 23.17 -8.90
C LEU A 123 5.57 21.84 -8.95
N LYS A 124 5.12 21.54 -10.17
CA LYS A 124 4.64 20.24 -10.64
C LYS A 124 5.59 19.14 -10.19
N TRP A 125 5.11 18.23 -9.35
CA TRP A 125 5.77 16.95 -9.13
C TRP A 125 5.63 16.12 -10.41
N PRO A 126 6.72 15.60 -11.02
CA PRO A 126 6.67 14.92 -12.30
C PRO A 126 6.32 13.44 -12.07
N TRP A 127 5.12 13.17 -11.56
CA TRP A 127 4.52 11.84 -11.49
C TRP A 127 2.99 11.96 -11.63
#